data_AF-A0A956IKV3-F1
#
_entry.id   AF-A0A956IKV3-F1
#
_cell.length_a   1.000
_cell.length_b   1.000
_cell.length_c   1.000
_cell.angle_alpha   90.00
_cell.angle_beta   90.00
_cell.angle_gamma   90.00
#
_symmetry.space_group_name_H-M   'P 1'
#
loop_
_entity.id
_entity.type
_entity.pdbx_description
1 polymer ?
#
loop_
_entity_poly.entity_id
_entity_poly.type
_entity_poly.pdbx_seq_one_letter_code
_entity_poly.pdbx_strand_id
1 'polypeptide(L)'
;EVEVAPVAKPTEHEATPASAEAAAPVTAASLRQDTLALLNSGKMNEAAVKALQLVEAAPSDAFSYLCLGAAQQAQGRIAEAATAYRTCAQYAKHGDVAECRALAGM
;
A
#
# COMPACT_ATOMS: atom_id res chain seq x y z
N GLU A 1 19.01 -29.40 16.28
CA GLU A 1 19.49 -28.01 16.44
C GLU A 1 19.14 -27.22 15.19
N VAL A 2 19.02 -25.91 15.35
CA VAL A 2 18.16 -25.00 14.59
C VAL A 2 18.67 -24.78 13.16
N GLU A 3 17.84 -25.08 12.18
CA GLU A 3 18.02 -24.69 10.78
C GLU A 3 17.74 -23.18 10.67
N VAL A 4 18.82 -22.41 10.58
CA VAL A 4 18.77 -20.97 10.29
C VAL A 4 18.97 -20.81 8.79
N ALA A 5 17.84 -20.78 8.06
CA ALA A 5 17.82 -20.39 6.66
C ALA A 5 18.22 -18.91 6.51
N PRO A 6 19.02 -18.56 5.48
CA PRO A 6 19.56 -17.22 5.33
C PRO A 6 18.47 -16.22 4.94
N VAL A 7 18.51 -15.05 5.60
CA VAL A 7 17.73 -13.86 5.27
C VAL A 7 18.09 -13.41 3.85
N ALA A 8 17.25 -13.78 2.89
CA ALA A 8 17.28 -13.25 1.55
C ALA A 8 16.78 -11.80 1.59
N LYS A 9 17.67 -10.88 1.24
CA LYS A 9 17.34 -9.49 0.89
C LYS A 9 16.34 -9.52 -0.28
N PRO A 10 15.24 -8.77 -0.26
CA PRO A 10 14.56 -8.42 -1.50
C PRO A 10 15.37 -7.31 -2.16
N THR A 11 16.39 -7.70 -2.91
CA THR A 11 16.85 -6.90 -4.05
C THR A 11 15.81 -7.00 -5.15
N GLU A 12 15.72 -5.93 -5.95
CA GLU A 12 15.02 -5.87 -7.23
C GLU A 12 13.50 -5.61 -7.17
N HIS A 13 13.15 -4.35 -6.84
CA HIS A 13 12.09 -3.66 -7.60
C HIS A 13 12.64 -3.36 -9.01
N GLU A 14 12.88 -4.40 -9.80
CA GLU A 14 12.79 -4.24 -11.25
C GLU A 14 11.30 -4.18 -11.57
N ALA A 15 10.77 -2.96 -11.50
CA ALA A 15 9.56 -2.57 -12.20
C ALA A 15 9.83 -2.74 -13.69
N THR A 16 9.73 -3.97 -14.18
CA THR A 16 9.54 -4.22 -15.60
C THR A 16 8.18 -3.62 -15.95
N PRO A 17 8.09 -2.65 -16.88
CA PRO A 17 6.81 -2.17 -17.38
C PRO A 17 6.28 -3.24 -18.34
N ALA A 18 5.80 -4.35 -17.79
CA ALA A 18 5.16 -5.38 -18.58
C ALA A 18 3.73 -4.93 -18.89
N SER A 19 3.53 -4.70 -20.19
CA SER A 19 2.28 -4.45 -20.90
C SER A 19 1.85 -3.00 -20.96
N ALA A 20 2.42 -2.33 -21.97
CA ALA A 20 1.69 -1.44 -22.83
C ALA A 20 0.39 -2.11 -23.31
N GLU A 21 -0.71 -1.81 -22.64
CA GLU A 21 -2.04 -1.82 -23.26
C GLU A 21 -2.67 -0.46 -22.96
N ALA A 22 -3.17 0.18 -24.01
CA ALA A 22 -3.50 1.60 -24.11
C ALA A 22 -4.18 2.18 -22.85
N ALA A 23 -3.52 3.10 -22.13
CA ALA A 23 -4.17 3.77 -21.01
C ALA A 23 -3.59 5.17 -20.79
N ALA A 24 -4.51 6.11 -20.54
CA ALA A 24 -4.30 7.48 -20.09
C ALA A 24 -3.18 7.60 -19.04
N PRO A 25 -2.59 8.80 -18.82
CA PRO A 25 -1.61 8.98 -17.75
C PRO A 25 -2.13 8.32 -16.47
N VAL A 26 -1.39 7.32 -15.96
CA VAL A 26 -1.71 6.62 -14.71
C VAL A 26 -1.55 7.65 -13.61
N THR A 27 -2.62 8.42 -13.42
CA THR A 27 -2.70 9.47 -12.43
C THR A 27 -3.01 8.83 -11.10
N ALA A 28 -2.54 9.43 -10.01
CA ALA A 28 -2.91 9.02 -8.65
C ALA A 28 -4.45 8.89 -8.50
N ALA A 29 -5.24 9.67 -9.24
CA ALA A 29 -6.70 9.54 -9.25
C ALA A 29 -7.20 8.19 -9.77
N SER A 30 -6.63 7.68 -10.86
CA SER A 30 -7.05 6.41 -11.46
C SER A 30 -6.63 5.22 -10.60
N LEU A 31 -5.40 5.24 -10.08
CA LEU A 31 -4.93 4.24 -9.10
C LEU A 31 -5.82 4.24 -7.85
N ARG A 32 -6.32 5.41 -7.42
CA ARG A 32 -7.22 5.53 -6.26
C ARG A 32 -8.52 4.79 -6.49
N GLN A 33 -9.17 5.01 -7.63
CA GLN A 33 -10.41 4.32 -7.97
C GLN A 33 -10.21 2.81 -8.10
N ASP A 34 -9.11 2.39 -8.73
CA ASP A 34 -8.80 0.97 -8.91
C ASP A 34 -8.54 0.27 -7.56
N THR A 35 -7.77 0.90 -6.68
CA THR A 35 -7.52 0.39 -5.32
C THR A 35 -8.83 0.21 -4.55
N LEU A 36 -9.71 1.21 -4.57
CA LEU A 36 -11.03 1.12 -3.92
C LEU A 36 -11.90 0.02 -4.52
N ALA A 37 -11.91 -0.12 -5.84
CA ALA A 37 -12.67 -1.19 -6.51
C ALA A 37 -12.17 -2.58 -6.10
N LEU A 38 -10.85 -2.75 -6.00
CA LEU A 38 -10.23 -4.02 -5.57
C LEU A 38 -10.51 -4.33 -4.10
N LEU A 39 -10.44 -3.33 -3.22
CA LEU A 39 -10.82 -3.46 -1.81
C LEU A 39 -12.29 -3.90 -1.67
N ASN A 40 -13.21 -3.25 -2.39
CA ASN A 40 -14.63 -3.61 -2.37
C ASN A 40 -14.91 -4.99 -2.97
N SER A 41 -14.07 -5.43 -3.93
CA SER A 41 -14.21 -6.73 -4.58
C SER A 41 -13.61 -7.89 -3.78
N GLY A 42 -13.02 -7.64 -2.61
CA GLY A 42 -12.35 -8.69 -1.83
C GLY A 42 -10.94 -9.03 -2.35
N LYS A 43 -10.45 -8.36 -3.39
CA LYS A 43 -9.18 -8.64 -4.07
C LYS A 43 -8.00 -7.98 -3.35
N MET A 44 -7.76 -8.40 -2.12
CA MET A 44 -6.84 -7.70 -1.22
C MET A 44 -5.38 -7.73 -1.67
N ASN A 45 -4.93 -8.81 -2.31
CA ASN A 45 -3.59 -8.89 -2.87
C ASN A 45 -3.37 -7.82 -3.97
N GLU A 46 -4.30 -7.73 -4.93
CA GLU A 46 -4.23 -6.73 -6.01
C GLU A 46 -4.38 -5.31 -5.44
N ALA A 47 -5.28 -5.12 -4.48
CA ALA A 47 -5.47 -3.83 -3.81
C ALA A 47 -4.19 -3.34 -3.13
N ALA A 48 -3.44 -4.24 -2.46
CA ALA A 48 -2.17 -3.88 -1.83
C ALA A 48 -1.14 -3.43 -2.87
N VAL A 49 -1.05 -4.10 -4.03
CA VAL A 49 -0.13 -3.71 -5.11
C VAL A 49 -0.49 -2.34 -5.68
N LYS A 50 -1.78 -2.04 -5.86
CA LYS A 50 -2.23 -0.73 -6.37
C LYS A 50 -2.10 0.37 -5.32
N ALA A 51 -2.33 0.07 -4.05
CA ALA A 51 -2.11 0.99 -2.94
C ALA A 51 -0.61 1.34 -2.80
N LEU A 52 0.30 0.39 -3.02
CA LEU A 52 1.75 0.66 -3.05
C LEU A 52 2.11 1.65 -4.16
N GLN A 53 1.61 1.43 -5.38
CA GLN A 53 1.79 2.39 -6.47
C GLN A 53 1.20 3.77 -6.15
N LEU A 54 0.09 3.81 -5.39
CA LEU A 54 -0.50 5.06 -4.89
C LEU A 54 0.42 5.77 -3.89
N VAL A 55 1.09 5.01 -3.02
CA VAL A 55 2.09 5.54 -2.07
C VAL A 55 3.29 6.08 -2.82
N GLU A 56 3.76 5.41 -3.87
CA GLU A 56 4.89 5.88 -4.70
C GLU A 56 4.52 7.16 -5.48
N ALA A 57 3.30 7.22 -6.01
CA ALA A 57 2.81 8.40 -6.74
C ALA A 57 2.51 9.59 -5.83
N ALA A 58 2.06 9.34 -4.59
CA ALA A 58 1.66 10.37 -3.63
C ALA A 58 2.08 10.00 -2.19
N PRO A 59 3.38 10.07 -1.86
CA PRO A 59 3.90 9.65 -0.55
C PRO A 59 3.54 10.62 0.58
N SER A 60 2.98 11.79 0.26
CA SER A 60 2.48 12.75 1.25
C SER A 60 0.96 12.64 1.48
N ASP A 61 0.29 11.70 0.82
CA ASP A 61 -1.17 11.53 0.91
C ASP A 61 -1.53 10.38 1.85
N ALA A 62 -2.31 10.68 2.89
CA ALA A 62 -2.68 9.69 3.90
C ALA A 62 -3.51 8.54 3.31
N PHE A 63 -4.35 8.85 2.31
CA PHE A 63 -5.25 7.89 1.68
C PHE A 63 -4.50 6.67 1.10
N SER A 64 -3.35 6.89 0.49
CA SER A 64 -2.51 5.82 -0.08
C SER A 64 -2.10 4.78 0.96
N TYR A 65 -1.64 5.25 2.11
CA TYR A 65 -1.25 4.37 3.20
C TYR A 65 -2.45 3.75 3.91
N LEU A 66 -3.57 4.48 4.02
CA LEU A 66 -4.80 3.95 4.59
C LEU A 66 -5.32 2.76 3.76
N CYS A 67 -5.33 2.89 2.44
CA CYS A 67 -5.70 1.80 1.54
C CYS A 67 -4.74 0.61 1.63
N LEU A 68 -3.43 0.86 1.72
CA LEU A 68 -2.44 -0.20 1.89
C LEU A 68 -2.67 -0.97 3.20
N GLY A 69 -2.84 -0.24 4.30
CA GLY A 69 -3.12 -0.83 5.60
C GLY A 69 -4.44 -1.60 5.61
N ALA A 70 -5.49 -1.06 4.98
CA ALA A 70 -6.79 -1.74 4.90
C ALA A 70 -6.69 -3.05 4.10
N ALA A 71 -5.99 -3.03 2.96
CA ALA A 71 -5.74 -4.22 2.16
C ALA A 71 -4.94 -5.27 2.95
N GLN A 72 -3.94 -4.86 3.73
CA GLN A 72 -3.13 -5.76 4.56
C GLN A 72 -3.89 -6.30 5.76
N GLN A 73 -4.70 -5.49 6.45
CA GLN A 73 -5.57 -5.94 7.53
C GLN A 73 -6.56 -7.01 7.05
N ALA A 74 -7.19 -6.78 5.91
CA ALA A 74 -8.13 -7.74 5.33
C ALA A 74 -7.47 -9.06 4.91
N GLN A 75 -6.14 -9.07 4.70
CA GLN A 75 -5.36 -10.28 4.47
C GLN A 75 -4.88 -10.96 5.76
N GLY A 76 -5.20 -10.41 6.93
CA GLY A 76 -4.69 -10.88 8.22
C GLY A 76 -3.24 -10.44 8.50
N ARG A 77 -2.65 -9.59 7.66
CA ARG A 77 -1.28 -9.08 7.82
C ARG A 77 -1.25 -7.85 8.73
N ILE A 78 -1.66 -8.06 9.99
CA ILE A 78 -1.88 -6.98 10.95
C ILE A 78 -0.59 -6.18 11.23
N ALA A 79 0.55 -6.85 11.32
CA ALA A 79 1.84 -6.19 11.57
C ALA A 79 2.27 -5.27 10.42
N GLU A 80 2.06 -5.71 9.17
CA GLU A 80 2.35 -4.89 8.00
C GLU A 80 1.40 -3.69 7.93
N ALA A 81 0.11 -3.91 8.18
CA ALA A 81 -0.88 -2.83 8.18
C ALA A 81 -0.57 -1.75 9.22
N ALA A 82 -0.23 -2.17 10.45
CA ALA A 82 0.21 -1.26 11.50
C ALA A 82 1.43 -0.45 11.04
N THR A 83 2.40 -1.09 10.36
CA THR A 83 3.56 -0.39 9.81
C THR A 83 3.18 0.64 8.75
N ALA A 84 2.23 0.32 7.86
CA ALA A 84 1.70 1.26 6.87
C ALA A 84 1.02 2.47 7.53
N TYR A 85 0.17 2.25 8.55
CA TYR A 85 -0.49 3.33 9.29
C TYR A 85 0.49 4.20 10.07
N ARG A 86 1.52 3.60 10.68
CA ARG A 86 2.59 4.34 11.35
C ARG A 86 3.37 5.21 10.37
N THR A 87 3.67 4.66 9.19
CA THR A 87 4.36 5.39 8.11
C THR A 87 3.49 6.55 7.63
N CYS A 88 2.19 6.34 7.44
CA CYS A 88 1.25 7.42 7.16
C CYS A 88 1.31 8.53 8.21
N ALA A 89 1.19 8.18 9.49
CA ALA A 89 1.19 9.15 10.59
C ALA A 89 2.48 9.99 10.65
N GLN A 90 3.60 9.44 10.19
CA GLN A 90 4.92 10.07 10.20
C GLN A 90 5.17 10.94 8.95
N TYR A 91 4.73 10.50 7.77
CA TYR A 91 5.15 11.11 6.49
C TYR A 91 4.01 11.78 5.72
N ALA A 92 2.76 11.36 5.93
CA ALA A 92 1.63 11.99 5.26
C ALA A 92 1.42 13.41 5.80
N LYS A 93 1.22 14.35 4.86
CA LYS A 93 0.99 15.77 5.14
C LYS A 93 -0.42 16.21 4.74
N HIS A 94 -1.11 15.41 3.95
CA HIS A 94 -2.43 15.68 3.40
C HIS A 94 -3.37 14.49 3.63
N GLY A 95 -4.68 14.77 3.68
CA GLY A 95 -5.72 13.79 3.98
C GLY A 95 -5.87 13.48 5.47
N ASP A 96 -6.44 12.31 5.78
CA ASP A 96 -6.79 11.88 7.14
C ASP A 96 -5.61 11.28 7.91
N VAL A 97 -4.58 12.10 8.15
CA VAL A 97 -3.42 11.72 8.98
C VAL A 97 -3.84 11.38 10.43
N ALA A 98 -4.95 11.95 10.91
CA ALA A 98 -5.53 11.62 12.20
C ALA A 98 -6.01 10.17 12.27
N GLU A 99 -6.67 9.68 11.22
CA GLU A 99 -7.10 8.28 11.13
C GLU A 99 -5.91 7.33 11.07
N CYS A 100 -4.84 7.73 10.38
CA CYS A 100 -3.59 6.96 10.38
C CYS A 100 -3.00 6.79 11.78
N ARG A 101 -3.03 7.81 12.65
CA ARG A 101 -2.58 7.69 14.04
C ARG A 101 -3.49 6.78 14.85
N ALA A 102 -4.81 6.92 14.70
CA ALA A 102 -5.78 6.09 15.37
C ALA A 102 -5.59 4.59 15.04
N LEU A 103 -5.43 4.26 13.76
CA LEU A 103 -5.19 2.89 13.28
C LEU A 103 -3.78 2.38 13.61
N ALA A 104 -2.81 3.29 13.76
CA ALA A 104 -1.47 2.95 14.23
C ALA A 104 -1.37 2.74 15.76
N GLY A 105 -2.43 3.07 16.51
CA GLY A 105 -2.43 3.02 17.97
C GLY A 105 -1.59 4.10 18.64
N MET A 106 -1.52 5.30 18.03
CA MET A 106 -0.79 6.48 18.54
C MET A 106 -1.71 7.57 19.05
#